data_AF-A0A8T5BP14-F1
#
_entry.id   AF-A0A8T5BP14-F1
#
_cell.length_a   1.000
_cell.length_b   1.000
_cell.length_c   1.000
_cell.angle_alpha   90.00
_cell.angle_beta   90.00
_cell.angle_gamma   90.00
#
_symmetry.space_group_name_H-M   'P 1'
#
loop_
_entity.id
_entity.type
_entity.pdbx_description
1 polymer ?
#
loop_
_entity_poly.entity_id
_entity_poly.type
_entity_poly.pdbx_seq_one_letter_code
_entity_poly.pdbx_strand_id
1 'polypeptide(L)'
;MPGIKVAQGAASPVTIQIEALMATIFGLIMGPYLGAFTALMGAFIAWMLPPGSPSLTSLIFLPSPVINAFTVGLIYRGKWKIAASTLAAVILAFWFLPATQPWDQNFYVGLFAMWDKIGALILILPSVYLLKKRENGISSGENVSDKKEKKRFLDATFILLAVAAVLMLVNAWAIVTIGNPKYQFDFLGSTFKLNLVSKEMLPFVSSIGYGWFSLGIGMLACIVLICIMPEKRRLWSVITFALSCVSAIIGGGYIVGLFLGVLGSLFEFLTKKISEARHPLYNDIIMFFVLAFVGNEADNALGNLIFGLPQVYEGLFLMSIEALRLSFLTLPFFYFGVRLLQAIITTMIATPLMRNLKLAGFLESI
;
A
#
# COMPACT_ATOMS: atom_id res chain seq x y z
N MET A 1 1.23 9.41 -18.39
CA MET A 1 2.32 9.98 -17.58
C MET A 1 3.54 9.07 -17.68
N PRO A 2 4.77 9.61 -17.65
CA PRO A 2 5.98 8.79 -17.60
C PRO A 2 5.95 7.91 -16.35
N GLY A 3 6.34 6.64 -16.50
CA GLY A 3 6.40 5.73 -15.38
C GLY A 3 6.96 4.38 -15.79
N ILE A 4 7.48 3.63 -14.82
CA ILE A 4 8.09 2.32 -15.07
C ILE A 4 6.97 1.34 -15.38
N LYS A 5 6.94 0.80 -16.61
CA LYS A 5 5.94 -0.20 -17.03
C LYS A 5 6.21 -1.53 -16.32
N VAL A 6 5.26 -2.02 -15.54
CA VAL A 6 5.43 -3.23 -14.71
C VAL A 6 4.76 -4.47 -15.32
N ALA A 7 3.73 -4.30 -16.17
CA ALA A 7 3.05 -5.41 -16.83
C ALA A 7 2.67 -5.05 -18.27
N GLN A 8 3.16 -5.83 -19.25
CA GLN A 8 2.91 -5.63 -20.68
C GLN A 8 1.70 -6.41 -21.23
N GLY A 9 0.90 -7.08 -20.39
CA GLY A 9 -0.21 -7.94 -20.82
C GLY A 9 -1.64 -7.46 -20.49
N ALA A 10 -1.81 -6.35 -19.77
CA ALA A 10 -3.13 -5.79 -19.46
C ALA A 10 -3.52 -4.71 -20.47
N ALA A 11 -4.83 -4.53 -20.73
CA ALA A 11 -5.38 -3.53 -21.65
C ALA A 11 -4.95 -2.07 -21.36
N SER A 12 -4.32 -1.83 -20.22
CA SER A 12 -3.52 -0.63 -19.97
C SER A 12 -2.27 -1.02 -19.18
N PRO A 13 -1.05 -0.73 -19.66
CA PRO A 13 0.18 -1.06 -18.95
C PRO A 13 0.22 -0.26 -17.65
N VAL A 14 0.28 -0.97 -16.53
CA VAL A 14 0.49 -0.33 -15.24
C VAL A 14 1.86 0.32 -15.25
N THR A 15 1.88 1.61 -14.96
CA THR A 15 3.10 2.39 -14.77
C THR A 15 3.22 2.82 -13.31
N ILE A 16 4.37 2.57 -12.69
CA ILE A 16 4.69 3.19 -11.40
C ILE A 16 5.03 4.65 -11.69
N GLN A 17 4.15 5.54 -11.26
CA GLN A 17 4.37 6.98 -11.32
C GLN A 17 5.34 7.38 -10.21
N ILE A 18 6.48 7.94 -10.60
CA ILE A 18 7.52 8.41 -9.68
C ILE A 18 7.05 9.68 -8.97
N GLU A 19 6.17 10.44 -9.61
CA GLU A 19 5.58 11.69 -9.13
C GLU A 19 4.85 11.51 -7.79
N ALA A 20 4.13 10.40 -7.63
CA ALA A 20 3.43 10.07 -6.39
C ALA A 20 4.39 9.90 -5.19
N LEU A 21 5.63 9.44 -5.43
CA LEU A 21 6.67 9.31 -4.40
C LEU A 21 7.10 10.68 -3.87
N MET A 22 7.24 11.64 -4.79
CA MET A 22 7.77 12.97 -4.49
C MET A 22 6.79 13.82 -3.68
N ALA A 23 5.48 13.63 -3.86
CA ALA A 23 4.46 14.34 -3.10
C ALA A 23 4.65 14.18 -1.57
N THR A 24 4.88 12.96 -1.10
CA THR A 24 5.19 12.70 0.32
C THR A 24 6.44 13.45 0.75
N ILE A 25 7.51 13.42 -0.06
CA ILE A 25 8.77 14.09 0.26
C ILE A 25 8.57 15.60 0.37
N PHE A 26 7.78 16.20 -0.53
CA PHE A 26 7.43 17.62 -0.45
C PHE A 26 6.64 17.95 0.83
N GLY A 27 5.68 17.11 1.20
CA GLY A 27 4.94 17.26 2.46
C GLY A 27 5.84 17.18 3.70
N LEU A 28 6.82 16.27 3.71
CA LEU A 28 7.79 16.12 4.80
C LEU A 28 8.71 17.35 4.94
N ILE A 29 9.25 17.85 3.83
CA ILE A 29 10.23 18.95 3.84
C ILE A 29 9.55 20.31 4.05
N MET A 30 8.54 20.60 3.24
CA MET A 30 7.94 21.94 3.16
C MET A 30 6.70 22.10 4.05
N GLY A 31 6.22 21.02 4.67
CA GLY A 31 4.99 21.03 5.45
C GLY A 31 3.72 20.97 4.58
N PRO A 32 2.53 21.07 5.19
CA PRO A 32 1.28 20.71 4.53
C PRO A 32 0.91 21.63 3.37
N TYR A 33 0.99 22.95 3.54
CA TYR A 33 0.49 23.89 2.54
C TYR A 33 1.48 24.09 1.39
N LEU A 34 2.74 24.41 1.71
CA LEU A 34 3.77 24.62 0.68
C LEU A 34 4.13 23.31 -0.01
N GLY A 35 4.17 22.18 0.72
CA GLY A 35 4.36 20.86 0.11
C GLY A 35 3.23 20.48 -0.86
N ALA A 36 1.98 20.75 -0.49
CA ALA A 36 0.83 20.54 -1.36
C ALA A 36 0.86 21.42 -2.62
N PHE A 37 1.21 22.69 -2.48
CA PHE A 37 1.39 23.58 -3.63
C PHE A 37 2.52 23.13 -4.55
N THR A 38 3.67 22.73 -3.98
CA THR A 38 4.80 22.18 -4.74
C THR A 38 4.41 20.89 -5.46
N ALA A 39 3.64 20.00 -4.82
CA ALA A 39 3.14 18.78 -5.44
C ALA A 39 2.19 19.09 -6.62
N LEU A 40 1.28 20.07 -6.46
CA LEU A 40 0.42 20.54 -7.54
C LEU A 40 1.23 21.08 -8.71
N MET A 41 2.21 21.95 -8.43
CA MET A 41 3.03 22.54 -9.48
C MET A 41 3.88 21.50 -10.19
N GLY A 42 4.46 20.55 -9.46
CA GLY A 42 5.18 19.43 -10.04
C GLY A 42 4.29 18.59 -10.96
N ALA A 43 3.10 18.23 -10.50
CA ALA A 43 2.14 17.46 -11.30
C ALA A 43 1.65 18.23 -12.53
N PHE A 44 1.38 19.53 -12.39
CA PHE A 44 0.95 20.40 -13.49
C PHE A 44 2.05 20.55 -14.56
N ILE A 45 3.30 20.79 -14.14
CA ILE A 45 4.44 20.88 -15.07
C ILE A 45 4.67 19.54 -15.77
N ALA A 46 4.61 18.41 -15.04
CA ALA A 46 4.75 17.08 -15.63
C ALA A 46 3.61 16.72 -16.59
N TRP A 47 2.41 17.28 -16.37
CA TRP A 47 1.28 17.15 -17.27
C TRP A 47 1.46 18.00 -18.54
N MET A 48 1.98 19.23 -18.42
CA MET A 48 2.19 20.16 -19.53
C MET A 48 3.39 19.81 -20.43
N LEU A 49 4.51 19.40 -19.84
CA LEU A 49 5.78 19.25 -20.55
C LEU A 49 6.00 17.80 -21.01
N PRO A 50 6.66 17.57 -22.17
CA PRO A 50 7.07 16.24 -22.59
C PRO A 50 7.91 15.55 -21.50
N PRO A 51 7.69 14.25 -21.21
CA PRO A 51 6.87 13.28 -21.96
C PRO A 51 5.39 13.25 -21.56
N GLY A 52 4.91 14.23 -20.78
CA GLY A 52 3.50 14.44 -20.51
C GLY A 52 2.69 14.62 -21.79
N SER A 53 1.43 14.17 -21.74
CA SER A 53 0.45 14.32 -22.81
C SER A 53 -0.79 14.98 -22.21
N PRO A 54 -0.91 16.32 -22.30
CA PRO A 54 -2.03 17.04 -21.69
C PRO A 54 -3.36 16.44 -22.14
N SER A 55 -4.12 15.86 -21.22
CA SER A 55 -5.46 15.33 -21.47
C SER A 55 -6.41 15.74 -20.37
N LEU A 56 -7.68 15.93 -20.70
CA LEU A 56 -8.73 16.20 -19.70
C LEU A 56 -8.86 15.05 -18.70
N THR A 57 -8.71 13.80 -19.18
CA THR A 57 -8.75 12.60 -18.34
C THR A 57 -7.67 12.55 -17.28
N SER A 58 -6.49 13.14 -17.53
CA SER A 58 -5.40 13.21 -16.54
C SER A 58 -5.43 14.49 -15.72
N LEU A 59 -5.97 15.58 -16.28
CA LEU A 59 -6.09 16.88 -15.62
C LEU A 59 -6.92 16.81 -14.34
N ILE A 60 -8.04 16.07 -14.37
CA ILE A 60 -8.93 15.95 -13.21
C ILE A 60 -8.26 15.29 -12.00
N PHE A 61 -7.17 14.53 -12.20
CA PHE A 61 -6.42 13.86 -11.12
C PHE A 61 -5.22 14.66 -10.62
N LEU A 62 -4.95 15.86 -11.15
CA LEU A 62 -3.91 16.75 -10.61
C LEU A 62 -4.05 17.07 -9.11
N PRO A 63 -5.26 17.11 -8.51
CA PRO A 63 -5.40 17.28 -7.07
C PRO A 63 -4.89 16.09 -6.22
N SER A 64 -4.71 14.89 -6.79
CA SER A 64 -4.37 13.71 -5.99
C SER A 64 -2.99 13.79 -5.31
N PRO A 65 -1.90 14.22 -5.99
CA PRO A 65 -0.63 14.49 -5.32
C PRO A 65 -0.71 15.58 -4.23
N VAL A 66 -1.65 16.52 -4.35
CA VAL A 66 -1.85 17.62 -3.40
C VAL A 66 -2.32 17.09 -2.05
N ILE A 67 -3.33 16.20 -2.05
CA ILE A 67 -3.85 15.62 -0.80
C ILE A 67 -2.83 14.70 -0.12
N ASN A 68 -1.96 14.01 -0.88
CA ASN A 68 -0.84 13.24 -0.33
C ASN A 68 0.11 14.14 0.46
N ALA A 69 0.69 15.14 -0.20
CA ALA A 69 1.63 16.07 0.43
C ALA A 69 1.00 16.82 1.61
N PHE A 70 -0.27 17.24 1.47
CA PHE A 70 -1.03 17.90 2.53
C PHE A 70 -1.20 17.00 3.76
N THR A 71 -1.67 15.77 3.57
CA THR A 71 -1.93 14.81 4.64
C THR A 71 -0.63 14.45 5.37
N VAL A 72 0.43 14.14 4.62
CA VAL A 72 1.76 13.82 5.18
C VAL A 72 2.32 14.99 5.97
N GLY A 73 2.28 16.19 5.39
CA GLY A 73 2.77 17.41 6.04
C GLY A 73 1.99 17.75 7.31
N LEU A 74 0.66 17.53 7.33
CA LEU A 74 -0.16 17.73 8.53
C LEU A 74 0.22 16.75 9.64
N ILE A 75 0.38 15.46 9.33
CA ILE A 75 0.77 14.45 10.33
C ILE A 75 2.16 14.77 10.87
N TYR A 76 3.12 15.05 9.98
CA TYR A 76 4.50 15.35 10.35
C TYR A 76 4.65 16.61 11.21
N ARG A 77 3.78 17.61 11.03
CA ARG A 77 3.71 18.83 11.85
C ARG A 77 2.77 18.70 13.06
N GLY A 78 2.41 17.48 13.47
CA GLY A 78 1.60 17.21 14.66
C GLY A 78 0.09 17.50 14.53
N LYS A 79 -0.39 17.98 13.37
CA LYS A 79 -1.81 18.29 13.09
C LYS A 79 -2.59 17.07 12.57
N TRP A 80 -2.32 15.91 13.14
CA TRP A 80 -2.85 14.62 12.67
C TRP A 80 -4.38 14.51 12.70
N LYS A 81 -5.07 15.23 13.59
CA LYS A 81 -6.55 15.23 13.64
C LYS A 81 -7.15 15.80 12.35
N ILE A 82 -6.52 16.85 11.80
CA ILE A 82 -6.95 17.47 10.55
C ILE A 82 -6.66 16.51 9.38
N ALA A 83 -5.50 15.85 9.38
CA ALA A 83 -5.15 14.85 8.38
C ALA A 83 -6.14 13.67 8.37
N ALA A 84 -6.43 13.11 9.55
CA ALA A 84 -7.39 12.03 9.71
C ALA A 84 -8.80 12.45 9.28
N SER A 85 -9.24 13.66 9.66
CA SER A 85 -10.55 14.19 9.24
C SER A 85 -10.62 14.39 7.72
N THR A 86 -9.53 14.86 7.10
CA THR A 86 -9.46 15.06 5.64
C THR A 86 -9.58 13.72 4.91
N LEU A 87 -8.80 12.72 5.30
CA LEU A 87 -8.85 11.39 4.69
C LEU A 87 -10.21 10.71 4.95
N ALA A 88 -10.74 10.80 6.17
CA ALA A 88 -12.05 10.26 6.50
C ALA A 88 -13.17 10.91 5.68
N ALA A 89 -13.12 12.24 5.46
CA ALA A 89 -14.10 12.94 4.64
C ALA A 89 -14.11 12.45 3.19
N VAL A 90 -12.93 12.22 2.59
CA VAL A 90 -12.81 11.67 1.23
C VAL A 90 -13.35 10.24 1.15
N ILE A 91 -13.01 9.39 2.14
CA ILE A 91 -13.52 8.02 2.23
C ILE A 91 -15.05 8.05 2.34
N LEU A 92 -15.61 8.85 3.26
CA LEU A 92 -17.05 8.95 3.47
C LEU A 92 -17.77 9.48 2.23
N ALA A 93 -17.23 10.49 1.56
CA ALA A 93 -17.82 11.05 0.34
C ALA A 93 -18.00 9.99 -0.75
N PHE A 94 -17.07 9.03 -0.87
CA PHE A 94 -17.17 7.95 -1.86
C PHE A 94 -18.36 7.02 -1.61
N TRP A 95 -18.75 6.80 -0.34
CA TRP A 95 -19.92 5.97 0.00
C TRP A 95 -21.26 6.60 -0.41
N PHE A 96 -21.25 7.88 -0.78
CA PHE A 96 -22.43 8.55 -1.34
C PHE A 96 -22.46 8.52 -2.88
N LEU A 97 -21.45 7.94 -3.53
CA LEU A 97 -21.41 7.83 -5.00
C LEU A 97 -22.23 6.64 -5.52
N PRO A 98 -22.74 6.73 -6.77
CA PRO A 98 -23.56 5.68 -7.40
C PRO A 98 -22.90 4.29 -7.42
N ALA A 99 -21.56 4.24 -7.43
CA ALA A 99 -20.80 2.99 -7.38
C ALA A 99 -21.21 2.10 -6.18
N THR A 100 -21.55 2.72 -5.05
CA THR A 100 -21.91 2.01 -3.81
C THR A 100 -23.41 1.92 -3.56
N GLN A 101 -24.24 2.57 -4.39
CA GLN A 101 -25.69 2.67 -4.21
C GLN A 101 -26.48 1.68 -5.07
N PRO A 102 -27.64 1.16 -4.64
CA PRO A 102 -28.13 1.24 -3.26
C PRO A 102 -27.27 0.32 -2.35
N TRP A 103 -27.11 0.71 -1.08
CA TRP A 103 -26.16 0.04 -0.17
C TRP A 103 -26.53 -1.41 0.13
N ASP A 104 -27.81 -1.76 0.17
CA ASP A 104 -28.29 -3.13 0.38
C ASP A 104 -27.70 -4.13 -0.64
N GLN A 105 -27.42 -3.65 -1.86
CA GLN A 105 -26.88 -4.46 -2.94
C GLN A 105 -25.39 -4.22 -3.15
N ASN A 106 -24.92 -2.97 -3.09
CA ASN A 106 -23.58 -2.59 -3.57
C ASN A 106 -22.61 -2.16 -2.45
N PHE A 107 -22.95 -2.38 -1.16
CA PHE A 107 -22.05 -2.05 -0.04
C PHE A 107 -20.66 -2.68 -0.17
N TYR A 108 -20.59 -3.92 -0.67
CA TYR A 108 -19.33 -4.63 -0.84
C TYR A 108 -18.38 -3.89 -1.80
N VAL A 109 -18.88 -3.21 -2.84
CA VAL A 109 -18.06 -2.40 -3.76
C VAL A 109 -17.34 -1.30 -3.01
N GLY A 110 -18.04 -0.60 -2.10
CA GLY A 110 -17.44 0.43 -1.25
C GLY A 110 -16.35 -0.12 -0.36
N LEU A 111 -16.58 -1.30 0.24
CA LEU A 111 -15.61 -1.97 1.10
C LEU A 111 -14.34 -2.33 0.33
N PHE A 112 -14.47 -2.95 -0.85
CA PHE A 112 -13.33 -3.32 -1.69
C PHE A 112 -12.60 -2.11 -2.30
N ALA A 113 -13.31 -1.01 -2.60
CA ALA A 113 -12.68 0.21 -3.09
C ALA A 113 -11.81 0.90 -2.02
N MET A 114 -12.22 0.79 -0.75
CA MET A 114 -11.72 1.64 0.34
C MET A 114 -10.97 0.90 1.47
N TRP A 115 -10.88 -0.42 1.48
CA TRP A 115 -10.28 -1.17 2.60
C TRP A 115 -8.83 -0.74 2.93
N ASP A 116 -8.02 -0.49 1.89
CA ASP A 116 -6.63 -0.02 2.00
C ASP A 116 -6.55 1.40 2.55
N LYS A 117 -7.49 2.28 2.15
CA LYS A 117 -7.59 3.68 2.63
C LYS A 117 -8.04 3.73 4.09
N ILE A 118 -8.97 2.85 4.47
CA ILE A 118 -9.39 2.66 5.86
C ILE A 118 -8.19 2.17 6.69
N GLY A 119 -7.41 1.23 6.15
CA GLY A 119 -6.15 0.81 6.76
C GLY A 119 -5.17 1.96 6.97
N ALA A 120 -4.97 2.81 5.95
CA ALA A 120 -4.15 4.01 6.06
C ALA A 120 -4.67 4.99 7.12
N LEU A 121 -5.99 5.23 7.18
CA LEU A 121 -6.60 6.07 8.20
C LEU A 121 -6.30 5.58 9.62
N ILE A 122 -6.35 4.26 9.85
CA ILE A 122 -5.98 3.64 11.13
C ILE A 122 -4.49 3.82 11.42
N LEU A 123 -3.63 3.66 10.40
CA LEU A 123 -2.18 3.80 10.51
C LEU A 123 -1.69 5.22 10.84
N ILE A 124 -2.55 6.24 10.74
CA ILE A 124 -2.24 7.58 11.24
C ILE A 124 -1.91 7.54 12.74
N LEU A 125 -2.63 6.76 13.56
CA LEU A 125 -2.40 6.72 15.01
C LEU A 125 -1.00 6.18 15.39
N PRO A 126 -0.54 5.02 14.86
CA PRO A 126 0.84 4.58 15.03
C PRO A 126 1.89 5.61 14.58
N SER A 127 1.66 6.31 13.46
CA SER A 127 2.61 7.32 12.98
C SER A 127 2.78 8.49 13.97
N VAL A 128 1.68 8.93 14.58
CA VAL A 128 1.68 9.98 15.60
C VAL A 128 2.39 9.52 16.87
N TYR A 129 2.18 8.27 17.27
CA TYR A 129 2.89 7.69 18.41
C TYR A 129 4.41 7.66 18.17
N LEU A 130 4.85 7.25 16.97
CA LEU A 130 6.27 7.24 16.60
C LEU A 130 6.88 8.65 16.60
N LEU A 131 6.15 9.64 16.08
CA LEU A 131 6.57 11.04 16.08
C LEU A 131 6.76 11.57 17.51
N LYS A 132 5.76 11.38 18.39
CA LYS A 132 5.86 11.82 19.79
C LYS A 132 6.96 11.10 20.56
N LYS A 133 7.17 9.80 20.31
CA LYS A 133 8.26 9.04 20.93
C LYS A 133 9.62 9.60 20.53
N ARG A 134 9.76 10.05 19.27
CA ARG A 134 10.99 10.67 18.76
C ARG A 134 11.28 12.01 19.43
N GLU A 135 10.27 12.86 19.58
CA GLU A 135 10.38 14.15 20.30
C GLU A 135 10.84 13.93 21.74
N ASN A 136 10.18 13.01 22.46
CA ASN A 136 10.52 12.70 23.86
C ASN A 136 11.90 12.01 24.01
N GLY A 137 12.32 11.21 23.03
CA GLY A 137 13.61 10.53 23.05
C GLY A 137 14.79 11.48 22.85
N ILE A 138 14.58 12.61 22.14
CA ILE A 138 15.60 13.66 21.97
C ILE A 138 15.82 14.42 23.28
N SER A 139 14.76 14.68 24.04
CA SER A 139 14.85 15.43 25.31
C SER A 139 15.46 14.64 26.47
N SER A 140 15.33 13.31 26.46
CA SER A 140 15.60 12.50 27.66
C SER A 140 17.00 11.88 27.75
N GLY A 141 17.90 12.10 26.77
CA GLY A 141 19.29 11.62 26.82
C GLY A 141 19.41 10.14 27.19
N GLU A 142 18.46 9.32 26.75
CA GLU A 142 18.14 8.07 27.46
C GLU A 142 19.06 6.92 27.05
N ASN A 143 19.87 6.48 28.01
CA ASN A 143 20.83 5.38 27.92
C ASN A 143 20.25 4.05 28.45
N VAL A 144 18.92 3.90 28.52
CA VAL A 144 18.30 2.78 29.22
C VAL A 144 17.23 2.10 28.34
N SER A 145 17.33 0.77 28.27
CA SER A 145 16.31 -0.18 27.76
C SER A 145 16.45 -0.73 26.33
N ASP A 146 17.67 -1.05 25.90
CA ASP A 146 17.95 -1.71 24.60
C ASP A 146 17.48 -3.20 24.56
N LYS A 147 17.35 -3.87 25.72
CA LYS A 147 16.98 -5.30 25.77
C LYS A 147 15.49 -5.61 25.77
N LYS A 148 14.65 -4.74 26.35
CA LYS A 148 13.20 -5.01 26.52
C LYS A 148 12.41 -4.69 25.25
N GLU A 149 12.86 -3.71 24.47
CA GLU A 149 12.18 -3.30 23.23
C GLU A 149 12.44 -4.27 22.07
N LYS A 150 13.66 -4.82 21.98
CA LYS A 150 14.05 -5.86 21.01
C LYS A 150 13.17 -7.12 21.09
N LYS A 151 12.71 -7.49 22.29
CA LYS A 151 11.84 -8.66 22.51
C LYS A 151 10.42 -8.42 21.96
N ARG A 152 9.85 -7.24 22.21
CA ARG A 152 8.47 -6.89 21.83
C ARG A 152 8.27 -6.70 20.33
N PHE A 153 9.33 -6.34 19.60
CA PHE A 153 9.28 -6.15 18.16
C PHE A 153 9.41 -7.45 17.36
N LEU A 154 10.16 -8.43 17.90
CA LEU A 154 10.23 -9.78 17.33
C LEU A 154 8.82 -10.40 17.25
N ASP A 155 7.99 -10.10 18.25
CA ASP A 155 6.60 -10.55 18.31
C ASP A 155 5.74 -9.95 17.19
N ALA A 156 5.90 -8.67 16.85
CA ALA A 156 5.06 -8.02 15.83
C ALA A 156 5.33 -8.53 14.41
N THR A 157 6.60 -8.69 14.02
CA THR A 157 6.96 -9.27 12.71
C THR A 157 6.49 -10.71 12.61
N PHE A 158 6.63 -11.47 13.70
CA PHE A 158 6.15 -12.84 13.80
C PHE A 158 4.63 -12.92 13.64
N ILE A 159 3.87 -12.08 14.35
CA ILE A 159 2.41 -12.03 14.24
C ILE A 159 2.00 -11.72 12.80
N LEU A 160 2.67 -10.78 12.13
CA LEU A 160 2.38 -10.40 10.75
C LEU A 160 2.61 -11.55 9.77
N LEU A 161 3.73 -12.27 9.92
CA LEU A 161 4.03 -13.45 9.12
C LEU A 161 3.07 -14.61 9.41
N ALA A 162 2.70 -14.82 10.68
CA ALA A 162 1.76 -15.86 11.07
C ALA A 162 0.35 -15.60 10.50
N VAL A 163 -0.12 -14.35 10.58
CA VAL A 163 -1.40 -13.93 9.97
C VAL A 163 -1.35 -14.13 8.45
N ALA A 164 -0.25 -13.76 7.79
CA ALA A 164 -0.07 -14.01 6.36
C ALA A 164 -0.22 -15.50 6.02
N ALA A 165 0.43 -16.36 6.80
CA ALA A 165 0.40 -17.79 6.59
C ALA A 165 -1.00 -18.41 6.80
N VAL A 166 -1.72 -17.96 7.84
CA VAL A 166 -3.11 -18.37 8.07
C VAL A 166 -4.00 -17.94 6.92
N LEU A 167 -3.88 -16.70 6.43
CA LEU A 167 -4.66 -16.22 5.29
C LEU A 167 -4.38 -17.02 4.01
N MET A 168 -3.12 -17.40 3.79
CA MET A 168 -2.75 -18.31 2.69
C MET A 168 -3.38 -19.70 2.83
N LEU A 169 -3.41 -20.26 4.03
CA LEU A 169 -4.06 -21.55 4.30
C LEU A 169 -5.57 -21.49 4.11
N VAL A 170 -6.23 -20.42 4.57
CA VAL A 170 -7.66 -20.21 4.35
C VAL A 170 -7.95 -20.10 2.85
N ASN A 171 -7.09 -19.42 2.09
CA ASN A 171 -7.23 -19.33 0.63
C ASN A 171 -7.04 -20.70 -0.04
N ALA A 172 -5.99 -21.43 0.33
CA ALA A 172 -5.76 -22.79 -0.17
C ALA A 172 -6.98 -23.70 0.08
N TRP A 173 -7.54 -23.62 1.28
CA TRP A 173 -8.75 -24.35 1.64
C TRP A 173 -9.95 -23.93 0.78
N ALA A 174 -10.20 -22.63 0.61
CA ALA A 174 -11.30 -22.11 -0.19
C ALA A 174 -11.24 -22.56 -1.66
N ILE A 175 -10.05 -22.55 -2.27
CA ILE A 175 -9.85 -23.04 -3.64
C ILE A 175 -10.18 -24.54 -3.74
N VAL A 176 -9.77 -25.34 -2.74
CA VAL A 176 -9.99 -26.79 -2.72
C VAL A 176 -11.46 -27.14 -2.50
N THR A 177 -12.16 -26.44 -1.61
CA THR A 177 -13.54 -26.78 -1.23
C THR A 177 -14.59 -26.16 -2.14
N ILE A 178 -14.39 -24.92 -2.59
CA ILE A 178 -15.36 -24.15 -3.38
C ILE A 178 -15.07 -24.31 -4.89
N GLY A 179 -13.88 -24.77 -5.27
CA GLY A 179 -13.43 -24.88 -6.66
C GLY A 179 -12.92 -23.55 -7.21
N ASN A 180 -12.99 -23.32 -8.52
CA ASN A 180 -12.70 -22.01 -9.12
C ASN A 180 -13.95 -21.14 -9.02
N PRO A 181 -14.05 -20.19 -8.09
CA PRO A 181 -15.17 -19.26 -8.08
C PRO A 181 -15.15 -18.48 -9.39
N LYS A 182 -16.07 -18.85 -10.29
CA LYS A 182 -16.25 -18.18 -11.58
C LYS A 182 -17.05 -16.91 -11.31
N TYR A 183 -16.37 -15.78 -11.27
CA TYR A 183 -17.04 -14.49 -11.29
C TYR A 183 -17.39 -14.20 -12.76
N GLN A 184 -18.65 -14.43 -13.13
CA GLN A 184 -19.19 -14.05 -14.42
C GLN A 184 -19.97 -12.76 -14.25
N PHE A 185 -19.73 -11.79 -15.13
CA PHE A 185 -20.53 -10.57 -15.21
C PHE A 185 -20.63 -10.13 -16.65
N ASP A 186 -21.80 -9.62 -17.03
CA ASP A 186 -22.04 -9.05 -18.34
C ASP A 186 -21.71 -7.55 -18.32
N PHE A 187 -20.89 -7.09 -19.26
CA PHE A 187 -20.55 -5.68 -19.45
C PHE A 187 -20.64 -5.31 -20.94
N LEU A 188 -21.43 -4.27 -21.26
CA LEU A 188 -21.69 -3.80 -22.62
C LEU A 188 -22.11 -4.90 -23.62
N GLY A 189 -22.94 -5.85 -23.19
CA GLY A 189 -23.38 -6.98 -24.03
C GLY A 189 -22.34 -8.07 -24.25
N SER A 190 -21.20 -8.01 -23.53
CA SER A 190 -20.16 -9.03 -23.54
C SER A 190 -19.98 -9.64 -22.15
N THR A 191 -20.02 -10.97 -22.06
CA THR A 191 -19.84 -11.72 -20.82
C THR A 191 -18.36 -11.79 -20.47
N PHE A 192 -17.93 -11.05 -19.46
CA PHE A 192 -16.58 -11.13 -18.94
C PHE A 192 -16.54 -12.20 -17.85
N LYS A 193 -15.72 -13.22 -18.10
CA LYS A 193 -15.49 -14.31 -17.15
C LYS A 193 -14.15 -14.07 -16.47
N LEU A 194 -14.21 -13.52 -15.26
CA LEU A 194 -13.02 -13.33 -14.43
C LEU A 194 -12.81 -14.64 -13.67
N ASN A 195 -11.95 -15.47 -14.24
CA ASN A 195 -11.46 -16.65 -13.54
C ASN A 195 -10.29 -16.16 -12.69
N LEU A 196 -10.43 -16.20 -11.35
CA LEU A 196 -9.34 -15.88 -10.41
C LEU A 196 -8.08 -16.69 -10.71
N VAL A 197 -8.28 -17.92 -11.17
CA VAL A 197 -7.25 -18.79 -11.73
C VAL A 197 -7.47 -18.88 -13.23
N SER A 198 -6.44 -18.61 -14.04
CA SER A 198 -6.54 -18.76 -15.50
C SER A 198 -7.02 -20.19 -15.83
N LYS A 199 -7.87 -20.33 -16.86
CA LYS A 199 -8.40 -21.66 -17.25
C LYS A 199 -7.28 -22.68 -17.54
N GLU A 200 -6.13 -22.21 -18.00
CA GLU A 200 -4.94 -23.02 -18.28
C GLU A 200 -4.22 -23.43 -17.00
N MET A 201 -4.19 -22.56 -15.98
CA MET A 201 -3.61 -22.88 -14.67
C MET A 201 -4.56 -23.75 -13.85
N LEU A 202 -5.87 -23.72 -14.09
CA LEU A 202 -6.84 -24.45 -13.27
C LEU A 202 -6.57 -25.96 -13.17
N PRO A 203 -6.37 -26.73 -14.27
CA PRO A 203 -6.05 -28.15 -14.17
C PRO A 203 -4.72 -28.40 -13.44
N PHE A 204 -3.73 -27.51 -13.57
CA PHE A 204 -2.45 -27.59 -12.87
C PHE A 204 -2.62 -27.30 -11.35
N VAL A 205 -3.34 -26.23 -11.02
CA VAL A 205 -3.69 -25.80 -9.66
C VAL A 205 -4.54 -26.88 -8.96
N SER A 206 -5.51 -27.47 -9.67
CA SER A 206 -6.35 -28.54 -9.13
C SER A 206 -5.63 -29.88 -9.06
N SER A 207 -4.72 -30.20 -10.00
CA SER A 207 -3.95 -31.47 -9.95
C SER A 207 -2.91 -31.45 -8.84
N ILE A 208 -2.41 -30.26 -8.48
CA ILE A 208 -1.52 -30.08 -7.32
C ILE A 208 -2.28 -30.24 -6.00
N GLY A 209 -3.61 -30.09 -5.98
CA GLY A 209 -4.49 -30.47 -4.87
C GLY A 209 -4.03 -29.91 -3.52
N TYR A 210 -3.79 -30.78 -2.53
CA TYR A 210 -3.27 -30.37 -1.21
C TYR A 210 -1.86 -29.75 -1.23
N GLY A 211 -1.17 -29.69 -2.37
CA GLY A 211 0.09 -28.94 -2.52
C GLY A 211 -0.05 -27.45 -2.20
N TRP A 212 -1.27 -26.89 -2.21
CA TRP A 212 -1.52 -25.54 -1.70
C TRP A 212 -1.34 -25.42 -0.19
N PHE A 213 -1.76 -26.45 0.54
CA PHE A 213 -1.50 -26.55 1.97
C PHE A 213 -0.01 -26.65 2.24
N SER A 214 0.79 -27.29 1.37
CA SER A 214 2.24 -27.41 1.59
C SER A 214 2.98 -26.07 1.46
N LEU A 215 2.51 -25.12 0.63
CA LEU A 215 3.05 -23.75 0.61
C LEU A 215 2.73 -22.99 1.90
N GLY A 216 1.48 -23.05 2.38
CA GLY A 216 1.08 -22.40 3.64
C GLY A 216 1.78 -23.01 4.85
N ILE A 217 1.85 -24.34 4.92
CA ILE A 217 2.61 -25.09 5.94
C ILE A 217 4.11 -24.81 5.82
N GLY A 218 4.64 -24.75 4.60
CA GLY A 218 6.04 -24.43 4.32
C GLY A 218 6.42 -23.04 4.83
N MET A 219 5.55 -22.05 4.67
CA MET A 219 5.78 -20.75 5.28
C MET A 219 5.66 -20.79 6.81
N LEU A 220 4.66 -21.46 7.39
CA LEU A 220 4.57 -21.63 8.85
C LEU A 220 5.83 -22.29 9.41
N ALA A 221 6.35 -23.31 8.72
CA ALA A 221 7.60 -23.96 9.07
C ALA A 221 8.78 -22.97 8.97
N CYS A 222 8.86 -22.15 7.92
CA CYS A 222 9.88 -21.10 7.82
C CYS A 222 9.78 -20.08 8.96
N ILE A 223 8.57 -19.69 9.36
CA ILE A 223 8.31 -18.77 10.49
C ILE A 223 8.76 -19.40 11.82
N VAL A 224 8.45 -20.67 12.04
CA VAL A 224 8.94 -21.43 13.21
C VAL A 224 10.46 -21.55 13.18
N LEU A 225 11.06 -21.79 12.02
CA LEU A 225 12.51 -21.90 11.86
C LEU A 225 13.23 -20.55 12.01
N ILE A 226 12.59 -19.43 11.67
CA ILE A 226 13.07 -18.09 12.03
C ILE A 226 13.19 -17.93 13.54
N CYS A 227 12.26 -18.51 14.31
CA CYS A 227 12.26 -18.45 15.76
C CYS A 227 13.28 -19.39 16.40
N ILE A 228 13.42 -20.61 15.89
CA ILE A 228 14.34 -21.63 16.43
C ILE A 228 15.79 -21.35 16.03
N MET A 229 16.02 -20.86 14.80
CA MET A 229 17.35 -20.70 14.20
C MET A 229 17.65 -19.24 13.82
N PRO A 230 17.81 -18.33 14.80
CA PRO A 230 18.03 -16.90 14.53
C PRO A 230 19.32 -16.63 13.72
N GLU A 231 20.30 -17.52 13.77
CA GLU A 231 21.55 -17.41 12.98
C GLU A 231 21.28 -17.49 11.47
N LYS A 232 20.32 -18.34 11.06
CA LYS A 232 19.92 -18.54 9.65
C LYS A 232 18.72 -17.69 9.25
N ARG A 233 18.28 -16.75 10.10
CA ARG A 233 17.10 -15.91 9.89
C ARG A 233 16.99 -15.33 8.49
N ARG A 234 18.09 -14.78 7.94
CA ARG A 234 18.13 -14.22 6.57
C ARG A 234 17.72 -15.23 5.50
N LEU A 235 18.19 -16.47 5.60
CA LEU A 235 17.85 -17.51 4.64
C LEU A 235 16.34 -17.80 4.70
N TRP A 236 15.79 -17.95 5.91
CA TRP A 236 14.38 -18.23 6.11
C TRP A 236 13.45 -17.08 5.71
N SER A 237 13.85 -15.82 5.91
CA SER A 237 13.11 -14.65 5.41
C SER A 237 13.05 -14.62 3.89
N VAL A 238 14.17 -14.95 3.22
CA VAL A 238 14.24 -15.03 1.75
C VAL A 238 13.39 -16.19 1.23
N ILE A 239 13.42 -17.34 1.89
CA ILE A 239 12.56 -18.48 1.53
C ILE A 239 11.08 -18.10 1.74
N THR A 240 10.74 -17.47 2.86
CA THR A 240 9.36 -17.02 3.14
C THR A 240 8.87 -16.02 2.09
N PHE A 241 9.73 -15.08 1.69
CA PHE A 241 9.47 -14.15 0.58
C PHE A 241 9.23 -14.89 -0.72
N ALA A 242 10.11 -15.83 -1.08
CA ALA A 242 9.99 -16.62 -2.30
C ALA A 242 8.71 -17.45 -2.31
N LEU A 243 8.37 -18.12 -1.20
CA LEU A 243 7.13 -18.88 -1.04
C LEU A 243 5.89 -17.99 -1.15
N SER A 244 5.94 -16.78 -0.59
CA SER A 244 4.87 -15.78 -0.70
C SER A 244 4.68 -15.30 -2.15
N CYS A 245 5.77 -15.00 -2.86
CA CYS A 245 5.75 -14.66 -4.29
C CYS A 245 5.20 -15.80 -5.15
N VAL A 246 5.65 -17.04 -4.92
CA VAL A 246 5.18 -18.24 -5.61
C VAL A 246 3.69 -18.48 -5.32
N SER A 247 3.26 -18.34 -4.07
CA SER A 247 1.86 -18.47 -3.68
C SER A 247 0.96 -17.49 -4.43
N ALA A 248 1.43 -16.27 -4.67
CA ALA A 248 0.64 -15.26 -5.37
C ALA A 248 0.58 -15.45 -6.89
N ILE A 249 1.70 -15.86 -7.50
CA ILE A 249 1.77 -16.13 -8.94
C ILE A 249 0.86 -17.31 -9.29
N ILE A 250 0.90 -18.36 -8.48
CA ILE A 250 0.19 -19.60 -8.79
C ILE A 250 -1.26 -19.56 -8.23
N GLY A 251 -1.48 -18.95 -7.05
CA GLY A 251 -2.73 -19.04 -6.28
C GLY A 251 -3.84 -18.07 -6.67
N GLY A 252 -3.66 -17.30 -7.76
CA GLY A 252 -4.75 -16.57 -8.40
C GLY A 252 -5.51 -15.61 -7.49
N GLY A 253 -4.84 -14.76 -6.71
CA GLY A 253 -5.47 -13.51 -6.25
C GLY A 253 -5.59 -13.22 -4.75
N TYR A 254 -5.01 -13.98 -3.82
CA TYR A 254 -4.85 -13.45 -2.45
C TYR A 254 -3.58 -12.62 -2.30
N ILE A 255 -3.67 -11.46 -2.97
CA ILE A 255 -2.75 -10.34 -2.96
C ILE A 255 -2.36 -9.95 -1.51
N VAL A 256 -3.24 -10.14 -0.53
CA VAL A 256 -2.97 -9.88 0.89
C VAL A 256 -1.88 -10.81 1.47
N GLY A 257 -1.89 -12.11 1.12
CA GLY A 257 -0.88 -13.07 1.57
C GLY A 257 0.50 -12.82 0.95
N LEU A 258 0.53 -12.43 -0.33
CA LEU A 258 1.73 -11.89 -0.98
C LEU A 258 2.24 -10.68 -0.19
N PHE A 259 1.38 -9.69 0.03
CA PHE A 259 1.83 -8.42 0.58
C PHE A 259 2.32 -8.55 2.01
N LEU A 260 1.65 -9.34 2.85
CA LEU A 260 2.09 -9.54 4.22
C LEU A 260 3.40 -10.35 4.29
N GLY A 261 3.60 -11.33 3.39
CA GLY A 261 4.87 -12.07 3.30
C GLY A 261 6.02 -11.21 2.76
N VAL A 262 5.76 -10.44 1.69
CA VAL A 262 6.71 -9.46 1.14
C VAL A 262 7.07 -8.40 2.17
N LEU A 263 6.08 -7.84 2.87
CA LEU A 263 6.29 -6.87 3.93
C LEU A 263 7.07 -7.46 5.08
N GLY A 264 6.67 -8.64 5.58
CA GLY A 264 7.36 -9.29 6.69
C GLY A 264 8.84 -9.52 6.38
N SER A 265 9.15 -10.07 5.19
CA SER A 265 10.52 -10.31 4.77
C SER A 265 11.31 -9.03 4.48
N LEU A 266 10.68 -8.00 3.92
CA LEU A 266 11.31 -6.72 3.63
C LEU A 266 11.57 -5.91 4.90
N PHE A 267 10.60 -5.88 5.83
CA PHE A 267 10.79 -5.34 7.16
C PHE A 267 11.94 -6.06 7.84
N GLU A 268 11.98 -7.39 7.83
CA GLU A 268 13.07 -8.14 8.46
C GLU A 268 14.45 -7.86 7.84
N PHE A 269 14.53 -7.77 6.50
CA PHE A 269 15.75 -7.42 5.79
C PHE A 269 16.25 -6.01 6.14
N LEU A 270 15.34 -5.03 6.11
CA LEU A 270 15.61 -3.66 6.55
C LEU A 270 16.07 -3.68 8.02
N THR A 271 15.31 -4.35 8.89
CA THR A 271 15.55 -4.36 10.33
C THR A 271 16.90 -4.97 10.70
N LYS A 272 17.38 -6.01 9.98
CA LYS A 272 18.69 -6.60 10.27
C LYS A 272 19.84 -5.66 9.86
N LYS A 273 19.77 -5.08 8.65
CA LYS A 273 20.78 -4.12 8.17
C LYS A 273 20.79 -2.83 9.00
N ILE A 274 19.64 -2.48 9.59
CA ILE A 274 19.48 -1.30 10.46
C ILE A 274 19.76 -1.64 11.93
N SER A 275 19.58 -2.88 12.40
CA SER A 275 19.91 -3.26 13.78
C SER A 275 21.41 -3.14 14.09
N GLU A 276 22.25 -3.12 13.07
CA GLU A 276 23.67 -2.82 13.18
C GLU A 276 23.95 -1.30 13.18
N ALA A 277 22.99 -0.48 12.76
CA ALA A 277 23.06 0.98 12.70
C ALA A 277 22.13 1.64 13.75
N ARG A 278 22.71 2.19 14.83
CA ARG A 278 22.09 3.04 15.89
C ARG A 278 20.54 3.17 15.85
N HIS A 279 19.89 2.66 16.90
CA HIS A 279 18.45 2.71 17.23
C HIS A 279 17.60 3.91 16.68
N PRO A 280 18.05 5.18 16.67
CA PRO A 280 17.29 6.30 16.08
C PRO A 280 16.98 6.14 14.58
N LEU A 281 17.82 5.46 13.80
CA LEU A 281 17.59 5.29 12.36
C LEU A 281 16.37 4.43 12.07
N TYR A 282 16.10 3.44 12.92
CA TYR A 282 15.02 2.49 12.72
C TYR A 282 13.63 3.13 12.87
N ASN A 283 13.45 3.92 13.92
CA ASN A 283 12.19 4.62 14.17
C ASN A 283 11.90 5.63 13.05
N ASP A 284 12.94 6.34 12.55
CA ASP A 284 12.81 7.24 11.40
C ASP A 284 12.31 6.47 10.16
N ILE A 285 12.86 5.27 9.89
CA ILE A 285 12.50 4.45 8.72
C ILE A 285 11.05 3.97 8.80
N ILE A 286 10.62 3.39 9.92
CA ILE A 286 9.21 2.95 10.06
C ILE A 286 8.28 4.15 9.93
N MET A 287 8.61 5.25 10.60
CA MET A 287 7.80 6.46 10.57
C MET A 287 7.65 6.99 9.14
N PHE A 288 8.74 7.14 8.39
CA PHE A 288 8.68 7.61 7.00
C PHE A 288 7.96 6.62 6.07
N PHE A 289 8.08 5.31 6.32
CA PHE A 289 7.30 4.29 5.61
C PHE A 289 5.81 4.44 5.83
N VAL A 290 5.37 4.53 7.09
CA VAL A 290 3.96 4.69 7.43
C VAL A 290 3.43 6.01 6.86
N LEU A 291 4.18 7.11 6.99
CA LEU A 291 3.79 8.40 6.42
C LEU A 291 3.66 8.34 4.90
N ALA A 292 4.62 7.75 4.19
CA ALA A 292 4.56 7.59 2.75
C ALA A 292 3.37 6.73 2.31
N PHE A 293 3.12 5.63 3.02
CA PHE A 293 1.98 4.76 2.74
C PHE A 293 0.64 5.51 2.94
N VAL A 294 0.48 6.23 4.06
CA VAL A 294 -0.71 7.05 4.33
C VAL A 294 -0.91 8.13 3.27
N GLY A 295 0.16 8.83 2.87
CA GLY A 295 0.12 9.84 1.82
C GLY A 295 -0.34 9.26 0.48
N ASN A 296 0.24 8.12 0.09
CA ASN A 296 -0.12 7.41 -1.13
C ASN A 296 -1.57 6.96 -1.15
N GLU A 297 -2.10 6.47 -0.03
CA GLU A 297 -3.50 6.09 0.07
C GLU A 297 -4.44 7.30 0.12
N ALA A 298 -4.01 8.45 0.63
CA ALA A 298 -4.80 9.69 0.55
C ALA A 298 -4.96 10.19 -0.90
N ASP A 299 -3.88 10.14 -1.69
CA ASP A 299 -3.91 10.36 -3.15
C ASP A 299 -4.86 9.37 -3.83
N ASN A 300 -4.73 8.09 -3.52
CA ASN A 300 -5.58 7.02 -4.06
C ASN A 300 -7.07 7.20 -3.69
N ALA A 301 -7.36 7.61 -2.45
CA ALA A 301 -8.72 7.87 -1.97
C ALA A 301 -9.39 8.97 -2.80
N LEU A 302 -8.67 10.07 -3.04
CA LEU A 302 -9.19 11.19 -3.84
C LEU A 302 -9.32 10.79 -5.31
N GLY A 303 -8.38 10.01 -5.85
CA GLY A 303 -8.49 9.44 -7.18
C GLY A 303 -9.75 8.58 -7.35
N ASN A 304 -10.02 7.69 -6.40
CA ASN A 304 -11.24 6.86 -6.40
C ASN A 304 -12.52 7.71 -6.29
N LEU A 305 -12.51 8.75 -5.45
CA LEU A 305 -13.63 9.69 -5.33
C LEU A 305 -13.92 10.39 -6.66
N ILE A 306 -12.89 10.96 -7.29
CA ILE A 306 -13.02 11.66 -8.57
C ILE A 306 -13.48 10.69 -9.67
N PHE A 307 -12.86 9.51 -9.75
CA PHE A 307 -13.21 8.51 -10.76
C PHE A 307 -14.64 7.99 -10.62
N GLY A 308 -15.16 7.91 -9.39
CA GLY A 308 -16.53 7.46 -9.14
C GLY A 308 -17.63 8.48 -9.43
N LEU A 309 -17.30 9.72 -9.82
CA LEU A 309 -18.29 10.74 -10.18
C LEU A 309 -18.91 10.43 -11.56
N PRO A 310 -20.25 10.51 -11.73
CA PRO A 310 -20.92 10.26 -13.02
C PRO A 310 -20.34 11.03 -14.19
N GLN A 311 -20.05 12.32 -13.99
CA GLN A 311 -19.47 13.18 -15.02
C GLN A 311 -18.10 12.69 -15.48
N VAL A 312 -17.38 11.96 -14.62
CA VAL A 312 -16.07 11.40 -14.92
C VAL A 312 -16.22 10.03 -15.58
N TYR A 313 -16.84 9.05 -14.93
CA TYR A 313 -16.85 7.69 -15.49
C TYR A 313 -17.76 7.56 -16.73
N GLU A 314 -18.97 8.10 -16.73
CA GLU A 314 -19.87 8.09 -17.90
C GLU A 314 -19.44 9.13 -18.93
N GLY A 315 -19.07 10.34 -18.47
CA GLY A 315 -18.75 11.44 -19.38
C GLY A 315 -17.38 11.33 -20.03
N LEU A 316 -16.32 11.29 -19.22
CA LEU A 316 -14.94 11.32 -19.72
C LEU A 316 -14.41 9.94 -20.12
N PHE A 317 -14.78 8.89 -19.38
CA PHE A 317 -14.31 7.53 -19.61
C PHE A 317 -15.29 6.65 -20.40
N LEU A 318 -16.51 7.14 -20.68
CA LEU A 318 -17.55 6.42 -21.43
C LEU A 318 -17.82 5.02 -20.86
N MET A 319 -17.74 4.88 -19.53
CA MET A 319 -17.88 3.63 -18.80
C MET A 319 -19.28 3.50 -18.23
N SER A 320 -19.88 2.31 -18.24
CA SER A 320 -21.12 2.06 -17.51
C SER A 320 -20.86 1.89 -16.01
N ILE A 321 -21.90 2.05 -15.19
CA ILE A 321 -21.81 1.88 -13.74
C ILE A 321 -21.35 0.46 -13.34
N GLU A 322 -21.69 -0.56 -14.12
CA GLU A 322 -21.28 -1.95 -13.89
C GLU A 322 -19.77 -2.14 -14.05
N ALA A 323 -19.15 -1.58 -15.11
CA ALA A 323 -17.69 -1.63 -15.22
C ALA A 323 -17.01 -0.79 -14.15
N LEU A 324 -17.58 0.34 -13.77
CA LEU A 324 -17.02 1.13 -12.68
C LEU A 324 -16.97 0.29 -11.41
N ARG A 325 -18.08 -0.35 -11.02
CA ARG A 325 -18.14 -1.24 -9.85
C ARG A 325 -17.12 -2.36 -9.94
N LEU A 326 -17.04 -3.02 -11.10
CA LEU A 326 -16.05 -4.08 -11.32
C LEU A 326 -14.60 -3.58 -11.17
N SER A 327 -14.30 -2.38 -11.69
CA SER A 327 -12.97 -1.79 -11.57
C SER A 327 -12.60 -1.61 -10.10
N PHE A 328 -13.55 -1.19 -9.26
CA PHE A 328 -13.39 -1.07 -7.81
C PHE A 328 -13.32 -2.41 -7.06
N LEU A 329 -13.71 -3.53 -7.67
CA LEU A 329 -13.52 -4.85 -7.06
C LEU A 329 -12.13 -5.43 -7.35
N THR A 330 -11.53 -5.06 -8.48
CA THR A 330 -10.33 -5.73 -9.00
C THR A 330 -9.07 -4.89 -8.85
N LEU A 331 -9.15 -3.59 -9.20
CA LEU A 331 -7.99 -2.72 -9.24
C LEU A 331 -7.42 -2.32 -7.87
N PRO A 332 -8.20 -2.15 -6.78
CA PRO A 332 -7.64 -1.72 -5.50
C PRO A 332 -6.53 -2.63 -4.97
N PHE A 333 -6.63 -3.94 -5.18
CA PHE A 333 -5.58 -4.88 -4.76
C PHE A 333 -4.26 -4.67 -5.51
N PHE A 334 -4.38 -4.40 -6.81
CA PHE A 334 -3.23 -4.11 -7.65
C PHE A 334 -2.59 -2.76 -7.25
N TYR A 335 -3.42 -1.73 -7.07
CA TYR A 335 -2.97 -0.40 -6.66
C TYR A 335 -2.36 -0.39 -5.27
N PHE A 336 -2.93 -1.11 -4.30
CA PHE A 336 -2.37 -1.28 -2.96
C PHE A 336 -0.92 -1.76 -3.04
N GLY A 337 -0.64 -2.69 -3.94
CA GLY A 337 0.72 -3.16 -4.18
C GLY A 337 1.69 -2.13 -4.72
N VAL A 338 1.24 -1.37 -5.71
CA VAL A 338 2.01 -0.24 -6.25
C VAL A 338 2.27 0.79 -5.16
N ARG A 339 1.25 1.15 -4.36
CA ARG A 339 1.36 2.15 -3.28
C ARG A 339 2.29 1.70 -2.16
N LEU A 340 2.31 0.40 -1.87
CA LEU A 340 3.24 -0.19 -0.92
C LEU A 340 4.68 -0.13 -1.40
N LEU A 341 4.94 -0.55 -2.64
CA LEU A 341 6.26 -0.43 -3.25
C LEU A 341 6.71 1.03 -3.30
N GLN A 342 5.79 1.94 -3.62
CA GLN A 342 6.03 3.37 -3.59
C GLN A 342 6.44 3.84 -2.19
N ALA A 343 5.73 3.42 -1.14
CA ALA A 343 6.09 3.78 0.24
C ALA A 343 7.49 3.29 0.63
N ILE A 344 7.89 2.09 0.19
CA ILE A 344 9.25 1.55 0.42
C ILE A 344 10.30 2.46 -0.25
N ILE A 345 10.12 2.78 -1.54
CA ILE A 345 11.07 3.61 -2.29
C ILE A 345 11.15 5.01 -1.68
N THR A 346 10.00 5.63 -1.37
CA THR A 346 9.96 6.93 -0.70
C THR A 346 10.70 6.91 0.62
N THR A 347 10.58 5.85 1.42
CA THR A 347 11.30 5.71 2.69
C THR A 347 12.81 5.68 2.50
N MET A 348 13.28 4.95 1.49
CA MET A 348 14.71 4.86 1.16
C MET A 348 15.30 6.22 0.75
N ILE A 349 14.49 7.08 0.14
CA ILE A 349 14.90 8.44 -0.26
C ILE A 349 14.76 9.43 0.90
N ALA A 350 13.60 9.44 1.55
CA ALA A 350 13.26 10.40 2.61
C ALA A 350 14.17 10.26 3.83
N THR A 351 14.51 9.04 4.24
CA THR A 351 15.33 8.82 5.44
C THR A 351 16.70 9.53 5.39
N PRO A 352 17.58 9.27 4.39
CA PRO A 352 18.86 9.97 4.30
C PRO A 352 18.68 11.47 4.04
N LEU A 353 17.70 11.85 3.20
CA LEU A 353 17.45 13.25 2.86
C LEU A 353 17.07 14.09 4.08
N MET A 354 16.07 13.64 4.85
CA MET A 354 15.58 14.35 6.05
C MET A 354 16.66 14.45 7.13
N ARG A 355 17.54 13.44 7.25
CA ARG A 355 18.68 13.49 8.15
C ARG A 355 19.69 14.54 7.74
N ASN A 356 20.08 14.57 6.47
CA ASN A 356 21.04 15.54 5.97
C ASN A 356 20.50 16.97 6.06
N LEU A 357 19.22 17.18 5.73
CA LEU A 357 18.56 18.49 5.88
C LEU A 357 18.52 18.95 7.34
N LYS A 358 18.26 18.03 8.28
CA LYS A 358 18.31 18.33 9.72
C LYS A 358 19.72 18.67 10.20
N LEU A 359 20.73 17.91 9.77
CA LEU A 359 22.13 18.17 10.11
C LEU A 359 22.65 19.50 9.54
N ALA A 360 22.13 19.90 8.38
CA ALA A 360 22.44 21.18 7.75
C ALA A 360 21.65 22.37 8.32
N GLY A 361 20.75 22.15 9.29
CA GLY A 361 19.96 23.22 9.91
C GLY A 361 18.80 23.76 9.06
N PHE A 362 18.47 23.11 7.94
CA PHE A 362 17.33 23.51 7.09
C PHE A 362 15.98 23.10 7.65
N LEU A 363 15.96 22.10 8.54
CA LEU A 363 14.75 21.67 9.23
C LEU A 363 14.92 22.01 10.71
N GLU A 364 14.04 22.87 11.20
CA GLU A 364 13.89 23.09 12.64
C GLU A 364 13.63 21.74 13.33
N SER A 365 14.19 21.57 14.52
CA SER A 365 13.81 20.47 15.39
C SER A 365 12.32 20.60 15.69
N ILE A 366 11.51 19.76 15.04
CA ILE A 366 10.10 19.52 15.37
C ILE A 366 10.00 19.13 16.84
#